data_AF-A0A2U2J3W6-F1
#
_entry.id   AF-A0A2U2J3W6-F1
#
_cell.length_a   1.000
_cell.length_b   1.000
_cell.length_c   1.000
_cell.angle_alpha   90.00
_cell.angle_beta   90.00
_cell.angle_gamma   90.00
#
_symmetry.space_group_name_H-M   'P 1'
#
loop_
_entity.id
_entity.type
_entity.pdbx_description
1 polymer ?
#
loop_
_entity_poly.entity_id
_entity_poly.type
_entity_poly.pdbx_seq_one_letter_code
_entity_poly.pdbx_strand_id
1 'polypeptide(L)'
;MTWNSIRLELARTKDFPQGSASRCYLLRLPLTEDGMIDETARKAEPGRATVRRFWPNEPDLSGYVVRTPRGWAFSYRPGEEDDESVFHLETHPMRLGEYITLTEPDGERLPFRVASLSALGGLATAQTSTR
;
A
#
# COMPACT_ATOMS: atom_id res chain seq x y z
N MET A 1 6.25 9.05 16.41
CA MET A 1 6.57 8.12 15.31
C MET A 1 5.65 6.92 15.40
N THR A 2 4.59 6.90 14.59
CA THR A 2 3.59 5.82 14.64
C THR A 2 3.61 5.07 13.34
N TRP A 3 3.92 3.79 13.42
CA TRP A 3 3.75 2.87 12.30
C TRP A 3 2.26 2.67 12.10
N ASN A 4 1.79 2.70 10.86
CA ASN A 4 0.39 2.47 10.53
C ASN A 4 0.28 1.31 9.55
N SER A 5 -0.74 0.48 9.75
CA SER A 5 -1.25 -0.44 8.75
C SER A 5 -2.30 0.30 7.94
N ILE A 6 -2.07 0.46 6.64
CA ILE A 6 -2.96 1.13 5.71
C ILE A 6 -3.52 0.08 4.74
N ARG A 7 -4.84 -0.04 4.66
CA ARG A 7 -5.52 -0.87 3.65
C ARG A 7 -6.02 0.01 2.53
N LEU A 8 -5.55 -0.24 1.32
CA LEU A 8 -6.02 0.38 0.10
C LEU A 8 -6.94 -0.58 -0.63
N GLU A 9 -8.09 -0.12 -1.11
CA GLU A 9 -9.03 -0.92 -1.89
C GLU A 9 -9.23 -0.28 -3.26
N LEU A 10 -9.40 -1.10 -4.30
CA LEU A 10 -9.58 -0.58 -5.65
C LEU A 10 -10.84 0.28 -5.69
N ALA A 11 -10.68 1.55 -6.07
CA ALA A 11 -11.78 2.47 -6.26
C ALA A 11 -12.49 2.19 -7.59
N ARG A 12 -13.49 3.00 -7.92
CA ARG A 12 -14.26 2.85 -9.14
C ARG A 12 -13.37 3.05 -10.37
N THR A 13 -13.32 2.07 -11.25
CA THR A 13 -12.60 2.10 -12.53
C THR A 13 -13.51 1.69 -13.68
N LYS A 14 -13.02 1.79 -14.92
CA LYS A 14 -13.78 1.38 -16.13
C LYS A 14 -14.25 -0.08 -16.06
N ASP A 15 -13.38 -0.97 -15.58
CA ASP A 15 -13.65 -2.40 -15.42
C ASP A 15 -14.43 -2.69 -14.13
N PHE A 16 -14.26 -1.86 -13.10
CA PHE A 16 -14.90 -2.02 -11.80
C PHE A 16 -15.71 -0.76 -11.45
N PRO A 17 -16.92 -0.58 -12.01
CA PRO A 17 -17.71 0.64 -11.79
C PRO A 17 -18.13 0.83 -10.32
N GLN A 18 -18.12 -0.24 -9.51
CA GLN A 18 -18.38 -0.20 -8.07
C GLN A 18 -17.09 -0.21 -7.21
N GLY A 19 -15.91 -0.28 -7.85
CA GLY A 19 -14.67 -0.63 -7.18
C GLY A 19 -14.60 -2.12 -6.82
N SER A 20 -13.54 -2.52 -6.12
CA SER A 20 -13.36 -3.90 -5.68
C SER A 20 -12.62 -3.98 -4.36
N ALA A 21 -13.33 -4.34 -3.30
CA ALA A 21 -12.73 -4.62 -1.99
C ALA A 21 -11.92 -5.93 -1.98
N SER A 22 -12.18 -6.82 -2.95
CA SER A 22 -11.42 -8.05 -3.15
C SER A 22 -10.02 -7.80 -3.72
N ARG A 23 -9.78 -6.61 -4.32
CA ARG A 23 -8.48 -6.16 -4.81
C ARG A 23 -7.95 -5.09 -3.88
N CYS A 24 -7.13 -5.50 -2.92
CA CYS A 24 -6.63 -4.59 -1.91
C CYS A 24 -5.12 -4.72 -1.68
N TYR A 25 -4.51 -3.61 -1.27
CA TYR A 25 -3.14 -3.55 -0.79
C TYR A 25 -3.14 -3.30 0.71
N LEU A 26 -2.24 -3.98 1.41
CA LEU A 26 -1.95 -3.74 2.80
C LEU A 26 -0.53 -3.20 2.92
N LEU A 27 -0.41 -1.93 3.30
CA LEU A 27 0.83 -1.22 3.48
C LEU A 27 1.14 -1.10 4.96
N ARG A 28 2.41 -1.23 5.32
CA ARG A 28 2.90 -0.96 6.66
C ARG A 28 3.92 0.16 6.57
N LEU A 29 3.54 1.38 6.95
CA LEU A 29 4.39 2.55 6.77
C LEU A 29 4.34 3.47 7.99
N PRO A 30 5.46 4.13 8.33
CA PRO A 30 5.43 5.21 9.31
C PRO A 30 4.79 6.44 8.65
N LEU A 31 3.80 7.04 9.32
CA LEU A 31 3.17 8.26 8.85
C LEU A 31 3.49 9.43 9.79
N THR A 32 3.65 10.61 9.23
CA THR A 32 3.73 11.89 9.94
C THR A 32 2.34 12.33 10.40
N GLU A 33 2.26 13.39 11.22
CA GLU A 33 1.00 13.97 11.69
C GLU A 33 0.10 14.45 10.53
N ASP A 34 0.70 14.86 9.41
CA ASP A 34 -0.01 15.23 8.19
C ASP A 34 -0.56 14.04 7.40
N GLY A 35 -0.20 12.80 7.76
CA GLY A 35 -0.54 11.58 7.02
C GLY A 35 0.41 11.27 5.87
N MET A 36 1.58 11.92 5.81
CA MET A 36 2.60 11.66 4.80
C MET A 36 3.53 10.54 5.26
N ILE A 37 4.17 9.82 4.34
CA ILE A 37 5.15 8.78 4.71
C ILE A 37 6.38 9.45 5.32
N ASP A 38 6.76 9.03 6.53
CA ASP A 38 7.96 9.50 7.21
C ASP A 38 9.21 8.83 6.62
N GLU A 39 9.91 9.56 5.76
CA GLU A 39 11.13 9.10 5.08
C GLU A 39 12.24 8.71 6.06
N THR A 40 12.38 9.47 7.15
CA THR A 40 13.44 9.27 8.14
C THR A 40 13.19 7.96 8.91
N ALA A 41 11.97 7.76 9.39
CA ALA A 41 11.58 6.56 10.12
C ALA A 41 11.58 5.32 9.20
N ARG A 42 11.11 5.46 7.95
CA ARG A 42 11.18 4.38 6.96
C ARG A 42 12.63 4.01 6.67
N LYS A 43 13.53 4.99 6.55
CA LYS A 43 14.96 4.76 6.30
C LYS A 43 15.65 4.14 7.51
N ALA A 44 15.18 4.42 8.72
CA ALA A 44 15.67 3.81 9.95
C ALA A 44 15.25 2.32 10.06
N GLU A 45 14.02 1.97 9.69
CA GLU A 45 13.51 0.58 9.72
C GLU A 45 12.93 0.14 8.35
N PRO A 46 13.74 0.01 7.29
CA PRO A 46 13.24 -0.33 5.96
C PRO A 46 12.61 -1.74 5.90
N GLY A 47 13.06 -2.66 6.74
CA GLY A 47 12.50 -4.02 6.83
C GLY A 47 11.08 -4.06 7.41
N ARG A 48 10.64 -3.00 8.09
CA ARG A 48 9.28 -2.88 8.62
C ARG A 48 8.32 -2.24 7.61
N ALA A 49 8.86 -1.56 6.60
CA ALA A 49 8.13 -0.94 5.50
C ALA A 49 7.74 -1.97 4.43
N THR A 50 6.67 -2.71 4.70
CA THR A 50 6.21 -3.80 3.83
C THR A 50 4.94 -3.42 3.07
N VAL A 51 4.74 -4.07 1.93
CA VAL A 51 3.52 -4.03 1.15
C VAL A 51 3.04 -5.45 0.88
N ARG A 52 1.75 -5.67 0.94
CA ARG A 52 1.13 -6.95 0.57
C ARG A 52 -0.06 -6.72 -0.33
N ARG A 53 -0.18 -7.56 -1.35
CA ARG A 53 -1.15 -7.50 -2.42
C ARG A 53 -2.12 -8.67 -2.27
N PHE A 54 -3.43 -8.41 -2.18
CA PHE A 54 -4.47 -9.44 -2.02
C PHE A 54 -5.49 -9.37 -3.16
N TRP A 55 -5.51 -10.43 -3.98
CA TRP A 55 -6.41 -10.59 -5.12
C TRP A 55 -7.16 -11.93 -4.96
N PRO A 56 -8.41 -12.03 -5.41
CA PRO A 56 -9.22 -13.24 -5.18
C PRO A 56 -8.77 -14.45 -6.01
N ASN A 57 -8.08 -14.24 -7.13
CA ASN A 57 -7.69 -15.28 -8.09
C ASN A 57 -6.17 -15.42 -8.25
N GLU A 58 -5.39 -14.71 -7.45
CA GLU A 58 -3.93 -14.68 -7.56
C GLU A 58 -3.30 -14.91 -6.18
N PRO A 59 -2.11 -15.54 -6.13
CA PRO A 59 -1.38 -15.68 -4.88
C PRO A 59 -1.08 -14.29 -4.30
N ASP A 60 -1.09 -14.20 -2.97
CA ASP A 60 -0.72 -12.96 -2.31
C ASP A 60 0.76 -12.64 -2.58
N LEU A 61 1.01 -11.41 -3.04
CA LEU A 61 2.38 -10.93 -3.24
C LEU A 61 2.78 -10.05 -2.07
N SER A 62 3.97 -10.26 -1.55
CA SER A 62 4.54 -9.43 -0.49
C SER A 62 5.88 -8.84 -0.92
N GLY A 63 6.09 -7.60 -0.55
CA GLY A 63 7.24 -6.81 -0.96
C GLY A 63 7.55 -5.72 0.04
N TYR A 64 8.41 -4.79 -0.38
CA TYR A 64 8.86 -3.66 0.41
C TYR A 64 8.51 -2.36 -0.29
N VAL A 65 8.23 -1.33 0.52
CA VAL A 65 8.03 0.02 -0.02
C VAL A 65 9.38 0.72 -0.03
N VAL A 66 9.81 1.14 -1.23
CA VAL A 66 11.08 1.81 -1.48
C VAL A 66 10.86 3.25 -1.93
N ARG A 67 11.79 4.13 -1.57
CA ARG A 67 11.79 5.51 -2.03
C ARG A 67 12.48 5.58 -3.38
N THR A 68 11.85 6.20 -4.36
CA THR A 68 12.40 6.43 -5.71
C THR A 68 12.48 7.94 -5.99
N PRO A 69 13.22 8.40 -7.02
CA PRO A 69 13.32 9.83 -7.34
C PRO A 69 11.97 10.48 -7.65
N ARG A 70 11.00 9.70 -8.15
CA ARG A 70 9.67 10.20 -8.51
C ARG A 70 8.68 10.22 -7.34
N GLY A 71 8.97 9.55 -6.22
CA GLY A 71 7.99 9.30 -5.16
C GLY A 71 8.26 7.98 -4.46
N TRP A 72 7.21 7.20 -4.22
CA TRP A 72 7.33 5.89 -3.57
C TRP A 72 7.06 4.78 -4.56
N ALA A 73 7.70 3.63 -4.35
CA ALA A 73 7.46 2.44 -5.15
C ALA A 73 7.33 1.17 -4.33
N PHE A 74 6.60 0.20 -4.86
CA PHE A 74 6.52 -1.15 -4.31
C PHE A 74 7.52 -2.04 -5.03
N SER A 75 8.38 -2.72 -4.27
CA SER A 75 9.36 -3.66 -4.77
C SER A 75 9.03 -5.04 -4.21
N TYR A 76 8.46 -5.90 -5.04
CA TYR A 76 8.30 -7.33 -4.78
C TYR A 76 9.62 -8.01 -5.19
N ARG A 77 10.13 -8.97 -4.42
CA ARG A 77 11.54 -9.43 -4.44
C ARG A 77 12.03 -10.08 -5.78
N PRO A 78 13.37 -10.26 -5.95
CA PRO A 78 14.08 -10.31 -7.23
C PRO A 78 14.16 -11.70 -7.85
N GLY A 79 13.78 -11.79 -9.12
CA GLY A 79 14.24 -12.80 -10.08
C GLY A 79 14.69 -12.05 -11.33
N GLU A 80 15.63 -12.60 -12.10
CA GLU A 80 16.26 -11.97 -13.30
C GLU A 80 15.29 -11.71 -14.47
N GLU A 81 13.99 -11.88 -14.26
CA GLU A 81 12.97 -11.49 -15.21
C GLU A 81 12.56 -10.06 -14.88
N ASP A 82 12.76 -9.16 -15.84
CA ASP A 82 12.62 -7.70 -15.89
C ASP A 82 11.22 -7.15 -15.46
N ASP A 83 10.41 -7.96 -14.81
CA ASP A 83 9.04 -7.66 -14.34
C ASP A 83 9.05 -7.11 -12.91
N GLU A 84 10.00 -6.20 -12.63
CA GLU A 84 9.93 -5.36 -11.44
C GLU A 84 8.65 -4.53 -11.55
N SER A 85 7.57 -5.04 -10.94
CA SER A 85 6.30 -4.33 -10.84
C SER A 85 6.46 -3.15 -9.87
N VAL A 86 7.12 -2.09 -10.34
CA VAL A 86 7.37 -0.86 -9.61
C VAL A 86 6.08 -0.04 -9.63
N PHE A 87 5.22 -0.26 -8.65
CA PHE A 87 4.00 0.53 -8.55
C PHE A 87 4.33 1.92 -8.02
N HIS A 88 4.09 2.96 -8.81
CA HIS A 88 4.34 4.32 -8.37
C HIS A 88 3.19 4.83 -7.50
N LEU A 89 3.50 5.19 -6.26
CA LEU A 89 2.56 5.81 -5.34
C LEU A 89 2.80 7.32 -5.34
N GLU A 90 1.78 8.07 -5.80
CA GLU A 90 1.81 9.53 -5.76
C GLU A 90 1.92 10.03 -4.31
N THR A 91 2.51 11.22 -4.14
CA THR A 91 2.85 11.78 -2.83
C THR A 91 1.61 12.42 -2.20
N HIS A 92 0.60 11.61 -1.91
CA HIS A 92 -0.66 12.02 -1.28
C HIS A 92 -0.68 11.63 0.21
N PRO A 93 -1.35 12.42 1.06
CA PRO A 93 -1.55 12.05 2.45
C PRO A 93 -2.40 10.79 2.54
N MET A 94 -1.91 9.76 3.22
CA MET A 94 -2.66 8.55 3.50
C MET A 94 -3.63 8.82 4.64
N ARG A 95 -4.84 9.28 4.30
CA ARG A 95 -5.92 9.52 5.26
C ARG A 95 -7.10 8.63 4.94
N LEU A 96 -7.86 8.26 5.96
CA LEU A 96 -9.05 7.42 5.77
C LEU A 96 -10.01 8.08 4.77
N GLY A 97 -10.38 7.35 3.74
CA GLY A 97 -11.24 7.84 2.67
C GLY A 97 -10.51 8.52 1.51
N GLU A 98 -9.22 8.81 1.65
CA GLU A 98 -8.43 9.48 0.61
C GLU A 98 -8.21 8.56 -0.59
N TYR A 99 -8.13 9.15 -1.77
CA TYR A 99 -7.83 8.44 -3.01
C TYR A 99 -6.35 8.59 -3.36
N ILE A 100 -5.70 7.46 -3.64
CA ILE A 100 -4.32 7.38 -4.04
C ILE A 100 -4.25 6.65 -5.37
N THR A 101 -3.61 7.26 -6.36
CA THR A 101 -3.35 6.60 -7.62
C THR A 101 -2.11 5.73 -7.49
N LEU A 102 -2.23 4.45 -7.88
CA LEU A 102 -1.10 3.58 -8.13
C LEU A 102 -0.89 3.46 -9.64
N THR A 103 0.31 3.75 -10.10
CA THR A 103 0.69 3.50 -11.49
C THR A 103 1.30 2.10 -11.58
N GLU A 104 0.69 1.21 -12.34
CA GLU A 104 1.16 -0.14 -12.63
C GLU A 104 2.42 -0.13 -13.52
N PRO A 105 3.22 -1.21 -13.56
CA PRO A 105 4.37 -1.31 -14.45
C PRO A 105 4.03 -1.11 -15.94
N ASP A 106 2.82 -1.48 -16.38
CA ASP A 106 2.32 -1.24 -17.75
C ASP A 106 2.00 0.25 -18.02
N GLY A 107 2.04 1.10 -16.99
CA GLY A 107 1.70 2.52 -17.06
C GLY A 107 0.22 2.83 -16.78
N GLU A 108 -0.61 1.81 -16.56
CA GLU A 108 -2.01 2.01 -16.16
C GLU A 108 -2.09 2.66 -14.77
N ARG A 109 -2.97 3.66 -14.63
CA ARG A 109 -3.17 4.39 -13.37
C ARG A 109 -4.46 3.94 -12.73
N LEU A 110 -4.35 3.18 -11.66
CA LEU A 110 -5.49 2.67 -10.93
C LEU A 110 -5.73 3.52 -9.67
N PRO A 111 -6.93 4.09 -9.50
CA PRO A 111 -7.29 4.78 -8.27
C PRO A 111 -7.59 3.74 -7.18
N PHE A 112 -6.94 3.89 -6.04
CA PHE A 112 -7.22 3.15 -4.82
C PHE A 112 -7.72 4.10 -3.75
N ARG A 113 -8.60 3.63 -2.87
CA ARG A 113 -9.08 4.39 -1.72
C ARG A 113 -8.49 3.81 -0.45
N VAL A 114 -8.08 4.66 0.48
CA VAL A 114 -7.71 4.26 1.84
C VAL A 114 -8.97 3.81 2.58
N ALA A 115 -9.17 2.51 2.66
CA ALA A 115 -10.33 1.89 3.29
C ALA A 115 -10.18 1.77 4.80
N SER A 116 -8.95 1.53 5.28
CA SER A 116 -8.66 1.52 6.71
C SER A 116 -7.25 1.98 7.01
N LEU A 117 -7.08 2.59 8.18
CA LEU A 117 -5.81 3.04 8.71
C LEU A 117 -5.78 2.71 10.20
N SER A 118 -4.76 1.96 10.62
CA SER A 118 -4.64 1.50 12.01
C SER A 118 -3.23 1.73 12.52
N ALA A 119 -3.10 2.53 13.57
CA ALA A 119 -1.85 2.72 14.29
C ALA A 119 -1.38 1.39 14.89
N LEU A 120 -0.15 1.00 14.58
CA LEU A 120 0.54 -0.18 15.08
C LEU A 120 1.22 0.06 16.44
N GLY A 121 0.75 1.09 17.17
CA GLY A 121 1.22 1.46 18.50
C GLY A 121 0.01 1.74 19.38
N GLY A 122 -0.46 0.72 20.08
CA GLY A 122 -1.57 0.82 21.04
C GLY A 122 -2.62 -0.27 20.82
N LEU A 123 -2.49 -1.37 21.57
CA LEU A 123 -3.46 -2.46 21.72
C LEU A 123 -3.86 -3.17 20.41
N ALA A 124 -3.24 -4.31 20.17
CA ALA A 124 -3.78 -5.34 19.31
C ALA A 124 -5.15 -5.81 19.86
N THR A 125 -6.24 -5.14 19.48
CA THR A 125 -7.56 -5.78 19.52
C THR A 125 -7.63 -6.68 18.31
N ALA A 126 -7.44 -7.97 18.56
CA ALA A 126 -7.68 -9.05 17.64
C ALA A 126 -8.98 -8.82 16.85
N GLN A 127 -8.87 -8.71 15.52
CA GLN A 127 -9.98 -9.05 14.66
C GLN A 127 -9.80 -10.52 14.29
N THR A 128 -10.38 -11.35 15.14
CA THR A 128 -10.68 -12.76 14.91
C THR A 128 -11.57 -12.83 13.67
N SER A 129 -10.99 -13.14 12.50
CA SER A 129 -11.78 -13.58 11.36
C SER A 129 -12.16 -15.04 11.64
N THR A 130 -13.29 -15.22 12.32
CA THR A 130 -13.90 -16.53 12.57
C THR A 130 -15.02 -16.74 11.55
N ARG A 131 -14.96 -17.94 10.96
CA ARG A 131 -16.01 -18.72 10.29
C ARG A 131 -16.21 -18.56 8.78
#